data_AF-A0A6A5FUC1-F1
#
_entry.id   AF-A0A6A5FUC1-F1
#
_cell.length_a   1.000
_cell.length_b   1.000
_cell.length_c   1.000
_cell.angle_alpha   90.00
_cell.angle_beta   90.00
_cell.angle_gamma   90.00
#
_symmetry.space_group_name_H-M   'P 1'
#
loop_
_entity.id
_entity.type
_entity.pdbx_description
1 polymer ?
#
loop_
_entity_poly.entity_id
_entity_poly.type
_entity_poly.pdbx_seq_one_letter_code
_entity_poly.pdbx_strand_id
1 'polypeptide(L)'
;MTYISFALFSTFSIIWVTSLWFDVQQQPRLGHHWYIYKLVMLTNLNFVLDVFYSVIVVMGYKFDRLKRIADFMHFTSIFPVGIVTCGLFWGLYAIDPALVMPDWIAKLIPWWLNHITHTYPIVYILLDSYFHKRHAFF
;
A
#
# COMPACT_ATOMS: atom_id res chain seq x y z
N MET A 1 17.76 5.28 14.59
CA MET A 1 16.31 5.01 14.72
C MET A 1 15.97 4.99 16.19
N THR A 2 15.01 5.80 16.65
CA THR A 2 14.58 5.79 18.07
C THR A 2 13.71 4.56 18.34
N TYR A 3 13.64 4.11 19.59
CA TYR A 3 12.73 3.02 20.01
C TYR A 3 11.27 3.29 19.61
N ILE A 4 10.87 4.57 19.59
CA ILE A 4 9.54 5.03 19.18
C ILE A 4 9.27 4.69 17.71
N SER A 5 10.21 4.97 16.80
CA SER A 5 10.06 4.62 15.38
C SER A 5 9.97 3.10 15.21
N PHE A 6 10.80 2.32 15.90
CA PHE A 6 10.75 0.86 15.81
C PHE A 6 9.38 0.29 16.22
N ALA A 7 8.81 0.77 17.33
CA ALA A 7 7.48 0.34 17.78
C ALA A 7 6.37 0.76 16.79
N LEU A 8 6.47 1.98 16.24
CA LEU A 8 5.53 2.50 15.25
C LEU A 8 5.50 1.63 13.98
N PHE A 9 6.66 1.38 13.36
CA PHE A 9 6.74 0.58 12.13
C PHE A 9 6.42 -0.89 12.35
N SER A 10 6.68 -1.42 13.55
CA SER A 10 6.22 -2.76 13.94
C SER A 10 4.69 -2.83 13.99
N THR A 11 4.05 -1.81 14.54
CA THR A 11 2.58 -1.70 14.57
C THR A 11 2.01 -1.61 13.16
N PHE A 12 2.60 -0.79 12.29
CA PHE A 12 2.19 -0.71 10.89
C PHE A 12 2.36 -2.03 10.15
N SER A 13 3.46 -2.76 10.39
CA SER A 13 3.66 -4.07 9.77
C SER A 13 2.59 -5.08 10.22
N ILE A 14 2.19 -5.07 11.49
CA ILE A 14 1.07 -5.89 11.98
C ILE A 14 -0.25 -5.50 11.27
N ILE A 15 -0.52 -4.20 11.13
CA ILE A 15 -1.71 -3.71 10.41
C ILE A 15 -1.69 -4.19 8.97
N TRP A 16 -0.57 -4.07 8.26
CA TRP A 16 -0.44 -4.54 6.87
C TRP A 16 -0.69 -6.04 6.74
N VAL A 17 -0.05 -6.85 7.57
CA VAL A 17 -0.20 -8.32 7.54
C VAL A 17 -1.63 -8.74 7.87
N THR A 18 -2.24 -8.14 8.89
CA THR A 18 -3.64 -8.43 9.26
C THR A 18 -4.63 -7.96 8.18
N SER A 19 -4.35 -6.84 7.52
CA SER A 19 -5.14 -6.35 6.39
C SER A 19 -5.03 -7.29 5.19
N LEU A 20 -3.85 -7.86 4.91
CA LEU A 20 -3.68 -8.87 3.86
C LEU A 20 -4.44 -10.14 4.17
N TRP A 21 -4.38 -10.59 5.41
CA TRP A 21 -5.16 -11.74 5.86
C TRP A 21 -6.67 -11.51 5.64
N PHE A 22 -7.16 -10.33 6.00
CA PHE A 22 -8.55 -9.94 5.78
C PHE A 22 -8.91 -9.90 4.29
N ASP A 23 -8.06 -9.27 3.45
CA ASP A 23 -8.29 -9.14 2.01
C ASP A 23 -8.40 -10.50 1.32
N VAL A 24 -7.47 -11.41 1.62
CA VAL A 24 -7.45 -12.77 1.05
C VAL A 24 -8.74 -13.55 1.38
N GLN A 25 -9.36 -13.29 2.53
CA GLN A 25 -10.57 -13.99 2.96
C GLN A 25 -11.86 -13.33 2.44
N GLN A 26 -11.91 -12.00 2.40
CA GLN A 26 -13.17 -11.28 2.17
C GLN A 26 -13.28 -10.68 0.77
N GLN A 27 -12.18 -10.52 0.03
CA GLN A 27 -12.22 -9.83 -1.24
C GLN A 27 -12.88 -10.69 -2.35
N PRO A 28 -13.96 -10.20 -2.99
CA PRO A 28 -14.59 -10.92 -4.09
C PRO A 28 -13.69 -10.91 -5.33
N ARG A 29 -13.51 -12.08 -5.96
CA ARG A 29 -12.69 -12.21 -7.17
C ARG A 29 -13.47 -11.71 -8.39
N LEU A 30 -13.06 -10.54 -8.91
CA LEU A 30 -13.64 -9.94 -10.11
C LEU A 30 -13.19 -10.69 -11.37
N GLY A 31 -14.08 -10.80 -12.35
CA GLY A 31 -13.78 -11.40 -13.66
C GLY A 31 -12.84 -10.55 -14.52
N HIS A 32 -12.09 -11.20 -15.41
CA HIS A 32 -10.93 -10.61 -16.11
C HIS A 32 -11.23 -9.69 -17.31
N HIS A 33 -12.50 -9.40 -17.62
CA HIS A 33 -12.89 -8.81 -18.91
C HIS A 33 -12.92 -7.27 -18.93
N TRP A 34 -12.81 -6.58 -17.79
CA TRP A 34 -13.02 -5.13 -17.69
C TRP A 34 -11.75 -4.36 -17.33
N TYR A 35 -11.62 -3.09 -17.76
CA TYR A 35 -10.44 -2.26 -17.40
C TYR A 35 -10.33 -2.03 -15.88
N ILE A 36 -11.48 -2.01 -15.18
CA ILE A 36 -11.56 -1.90 -13.71
C ILE A 36 -10.77 -3.04 -13.06
N TYR A 37 -10.78 -4.25 -13.64
CA TYR A 37 -9.96 -5.37 -13.16
C TYR A 37 -8.47 -5.04 -13.17
N LYS A 38 -7.98 -4.31 -14.18
CA LYS A 38 -6.55 -3.92 -14.26
C LYS A 38 -6.20 -2.91 -13.15
N LEU A 39 -7.09 -1.97 -12.84
CA LEU A 39 -6.92 -1.01 -11.75
C LEU A 39 -6.95 -1.69 -10.38
N VAL A 40 -7.86 -2.65 -10.19
CA VAL A 40 -7.94 -3.48 -8.99
C VAL A 40 -6.67 -4.33 -8.83
N MET A 41 -6.19 -4.94 -9.92
CA MET A 41 -4.93 -5.70 -9.91
C MET A 41 -3.73 -4.83 -9.54
N LEU A 42 -3.68 -3.58 -10.02
CA LEU A 42 -2.63 -2.64 -9.65
C LEU A 42 -2.69 -2.26 -8.15
N THR A 43 -3.89 -2.09 -7.61
CA THR A 43 -4.10 -1.81 -6.18
C THR A 43 -3.71 -3.01 -5.32
N ASN A 44 -4.09 -4.22 -5.73
CA ASN A 44 -3.69 -5.47 -5.06
C ASN A 44 -2.17 -5.66 -5.13
N LEU A 45 -1.54 -5.32 -6.25
CA LEU A 45 -0.08 -5.35 -6.38
C LEU A 45 0.58 -4.36 -5.41
N ASN A 46 0.10 -3.11 -5.35
CA ASN A 46 0.60 -2.12 -4.41
C ASN A 46 0.47 -2.61 -2.96
N PHE A 47 -0.70 -3.16 -2.64
CA PHE A 47 -1.00 -3.68 -1.32
C PHE A 47 -0.05 -4.82 -0.90
N VAL A 48 0.20 -5.77 -1.81
CA VAL A 48 1.15 -6.86 -1.57
C VAL A 48 2.59 -6.32 -1.40
N LEU A 49 2.98 -5.36 -2.23
CA LEU A 49 4.29 -4.70 -2.13
C LEU A 49 4.47 -4.00 -0.78
N ASP A 50 3.46 -3.27 -0.30
CA ASP A 50 3.46 -2.59 1.00
C ASP A 50 3.60 -3.58 2.17
N VAL A 51 2.93 -4.72 2.10
CA VAL A 51 3.05 -5.79 3.12
C VAL A 51 4.47 -6.31 3.18
N PHE A 52 5.03 -6.74 2.04
CA PHE A 52 6.41 -7.24 1.98
C PHE A 52 7.40 -6.18 2.46
N TYR A 53 7.23 -4.95 2.01
CA TYR A 53 8.08 -3.84 2.40
C TYR A 53 8.01 -3.58 3.91
N SER A 54 6.82 -3.54 4.51
CA SER A 54 6.66 -3.31 5.96
C SER A 54 7.40 -4.33 6.81
N VAL A 55 7.38 -5.61 6.40
CA VAL A 55 8.10 -6.70 7.08
C VAL A 55 9.61 -6.51 6.93
N ILE A 56 10.09 -6.16 5.75
CA ILE A 56 11.52 -5.90 5.49
C ILE A 56 12.00 -4.68 6.29
N VAL A 57 11.18 -3.63 6.44
CA VAL A 57 11.52 -2.47 7.27
C VAL A 57 11.74 -2.86 8.73
N VAL A 58 10.84 -3.68 9.30
CA VAL A 58 10.97 -4.16 10.68
C VAL A 58 12.19 -5.06 10.84
N MET A 59 12.42 -6.00 9.92
CA MET A 59 13.60 -6.88 9.97
C MET A 59 14.90 -6.11 9.74
N GLY A 60 14.87 -5.07 8.91
CA GLY A 60 15.97 -4.15 8.62
C GLY A 60 16.45 -3.36 9.84
N TYR A 61 15.71 -3.39 10.95
CA TYR A 61 16.19 -2.85 12.23
C TYR A 61 17.41 -3.61 12.78
N LYS A 62 17.45 -4.94 12.60
CA LYS A 62 18.56 -5.78 13.06
C LYS A 62 19.57 -6.11 11.96
N PHE A 63 19.16 -6.06 10.70
CA PHE A 63 19.96 -6.52 9.57
C PHE A 63 20.18 -5.42 8.53
N ASP A 64 21.42 -4.91 8.44
CA ASP A 64 21.79 -3.83 7.52
C ASP A 64 21.53 -4.16 6.04
N ARG A 65 21.65 -5.43 5.63
CA ARG A 65 21.34 -5.86 4.25
C ARG A 65 19.86 -5.66 3.93
N LEU A 66 18.97 -6.00 4.85
CA LEU A 66 17.53 -5.82 4.68
C LEU A 66 17.15 -4.34 4.70
N LYS A 67 17.85 -3.52 5.50
CA LYS A 67 17.70 -2.07 5.45
C LYS A 67 18.03 -1.52 4.06
N ARG A 68 19.13 -1.96 3.42
CA ARG A 68 19.46 -1.53 2.05
C ARG A 68 18.42 -2.00 1.03
N ILE A 69 17.89 -3.21 1.17
CA ILE A 69 16.82 -3.72 0.32
C ILE A 69 15.55 -2.87 0.49
N ALA A 70 15.18 -2.53 1.73
CA ALA A 70 14.07 -1.63 2.00
C ALA A 70 14.31 -0.25 1.36
N ASP A 71 15.51 0.33 1.52
CA ASP A 71 15.86 1.61 0.91
C ASP A 71 15.74 1.53 -0.63
N PHE A 72 16.14 0.41 -1.25
CA PHE A 72 16.00 0.18 -2.69
C PHE A 72 14.54 0.08 -3.12
N MET A 73 13.76 -0.76 -2.44
CA MET A 73 12.33 -0.97 -2.73
C MET A 73 11.54 0.33 -2.57
N HIS A 74 11.88 1.14 -1.56
CA HIS A 74 11.23 2.43 -1.31
C HIS A 74 11.26 3.32 -2.55
N PHE A 75 12.44 3.54 -3.13
CA PHE A 75 12.60 4.42 -4.29
C PHE A 75 12.17 3.80 -5.61
N THR A 76 12.28 2.47 -5.77
CA THR A 76 12.03 1.80 -7.06
C THR A 76 10.59 1.37 -7.26
N SER A 77 9.92 0.94 -6.19
CA SER A 77 8.61 0.29 -6.30
C SER A 77 7.58 0.97 -5.41
N ILE A 78 7.85 1.09 -4.11
CA ILE A 78 6.82 1.48 -3.13
C ILE A 78 6.36 2.92 -3.36
N PHE A 79 7.29 3.87 -3.46
CA PHE A 79 6.97 5.26 -3.73
C PHE A 79 6.25 5.48 -5.08
N PRO A 80 6.80 5.04 -6.24
CA PRO A 80 6.14 5.27 -7.52
C PRO A 80 4.80 4.54 -7.66
N VAL A 81 4.69 3.28 -7.22
CA VAL A 81 3.44 2.51 -7.32
C VAL A 81 2.39 3.09 -6.37
N GLY A 82 2.75 3.49 -5.14
CA GLY A 82 1.85 4.13 -4.19
C GLY A 82 1.30 5.46 -4.70
N ILE A 83 2.14 6.30 -5.33
CA ILE A 83 1.69 7.55 -5.94
C ILE A 83 0.77 7.32 -7.12
N VAL A 84 1.13 6.39 -8.02
CA VAL A 84 0.30 6.11 -9.21
C VAL A 84 -1.05 5.53 -8.81
N THR A 85 -1.10 4.59 -7.86
CA THR A 85 -2.37 4.00 -7.42
C THR A 85 -3.30 5.01 -6.74
N CYS A 86 -2.76 5.82 -5.82
CA CYS A 86 -3.53 6.87 -5.16
C CYS A 86 -3.97 7.97 -6.15
N GLY A 87 -3.07 8.42 -7.02
CA GLY A 87 -3.36 9.43 -8.04
C GLY A 87 -4.42 8.98 -9.04
N LEU A 88 -4.34 7.73 -9.53
CA LEU A 88 -5.35 7.15 -10.42
C LEU A 88 -6.70 7.01 -9.70
N PHE A 89 -6.70 6.56 -8.44
CA PHE A 89 -7.92 6.45 -7.66
C PHE A 89 -8.62 7.81 -7.51
N TRP A 90 -7.94 8.80 -6.92
CA TRP A 90 -8.53 10.11 -6.66
C TRP A 90 -8.84 10.88 -7.94
N GLY A 91 -8.00 10.73 -8.97
CA GLY A 91 -8.23 11.34 -10.28
C GLY A 91 -9.50 10.82 -10.94
N LEU A 92 -9.69 9.49 -10.98
CA LEU A 92 -10.90 8.89 -11.53
C LEU A 92 -12.12 9.15 -10.64
N TYR A 93 -11.95 9.07 -9.32
CA TYR A 93 -13.03 9.32 -8.34
C TYR A 93 -13.56 10.75 -8.41
N ALA A 94 -12.69 11.74 -8.67
CA ALA A 94 -13.09 13.14 -8.83
C ALA A 94 -13.85 13.42 -10.14
N ILE A 95 -13.62 12.60 -11.18
CA ILE A 95 -14.34 12.71 -12.46
C ILE A 95 -15.69 12.02 -12.36
N ASP A 96 -15.68 10.73 -12.02
CA ASP A 96 -16.88 9.91 -11.82
C ASP A 96 -16.54 8.71 -10.92
N PRO A 97 -17.09 8.64 -9.69
CA PRO A 97 -16.89 7.52 -8.77
C PRO A 97 -17.23 6.14 -9.38
N ALA A 98 -18.16 6.07 -10.33
CA ALA A 98 -18.55 4.82 -10.98
C ALA A 98 -17.42 4.22 -11.85
N LEU A 99 -16.43 5.03 -12.27
CA LEU A 99 -15.26 4.58 -13.03
C LEU A 99 -14.29 3.74 -12.19
N VAL A 100 -14.27 3.98 -10.89
CA VAL A 100 -13.42 3.26 -9.92
C VAL A 100 -14.20 2.13 -9.28
N MET A 101 -15.42 2.41 -8.84
CA MET A 101 -16.27 1.44 -8.14
C MET A 101 -17.72 1.56 -8.64
N PRO A 102 -18.14 0.68 -9.57
CA PRO A 102 -19.51 0.63 -10.05
C PRO A 102 -20.51 0.36 -8.92
N ASP A 103 -21.76 0.79 -9.07
CA ASP A 103 -22.81 0.69 -8.04
C ASP A 103 -23.03 -0.71 -7.47
N TRP A 104 -22.79 -1.76 -8.27
CA TRP A 104 -22.93 -3.14 -7.82
C TRP A 104 -21.76 -3.59 -6.93
N ILE A 105 -20.54 -3.05 -7.13
CA ILE A 105 -19.39 -3.27 -6.23
C ILE A 105 -19.53 -2.40 -4.98
N ALA A 106 -20.05 -1.17 -5.11
CA ALA A 106 -20.25 -0.26 -3.99
C ALA A 106 -21.22 -0.81 -2.92
N LYS A 107 -22.08 -1.78 -3.28
CA LYS A 107 -22.94 -2.51 -2.34
C LYS A 107 -22.20 -3.57 -1.52
N LEU A 108 -21.04 -4.03 -2.00
CA LEU A 108 -20.24 -5.09 -1.38
C LEU A 108 -19.13 -4.52 -0.50
N ILE A 109 -18.50 -3.42 -0.93
CA ILE A 109 -17.35 -2.83 -0.26
C ILE A 109 -17.76 -1.51 0.40
N PRO A 110 -17.55 -1.34 1.72
CA PRO A 110 -17.81 -0.07 2.39
C PRO A 110 -17.02 1.07 1.77
N TRP A 111 -17.66 2.22 1.58
CA TRP A 111 -17.03 3.40 0.97
C TRP A 111 -15.72 3.79 1.67
N TRP A 112 -15.69 3.78 3.00
CA TRP A 112 -14.52 4.18 3.78
C TRP A 112 -13.33 3.23 3.55
N LEU A 113 -13.60 1.94 3.39
CA LEU A 113 -12.57 0.93 3.17
C LEU A 113 -11.88 1.18 1.83
N ASN A 114 -12.68 1.47 0.80
CA ASN A 114 -12.17 1.84 -0.52
C ASN A 114 -11.26 3.09 -0.44
N HIS A 115 -11.64 4.14 0.28
CA HIS A 115 -10.79 5.33 0.37
C HIS A 115 -9.47 5.09 1.14
N ILE A 116 -9.53 4.29 2.21
CA ILE A 116 -8.35 3.96 3.03
C ILE A 116 -7.35 3.12 2.23
N THR A 117 -7.79 2.12 1.47
CA THR A 117 -6.87 1.27 0.69
C THR A 117 -6.06 2.06 -0.35
N HIS A 118 -6.59 3.17 -0.84
CA HIS A 118 -5.91 4.04 -1.81
C HIS A 118 -5.13 5.20 -1.19
N THR A 119 -5.45 5.62 0.04
CA THR A 119 -4.80 6.76 0.70
C THR A 119 -3.72 6.33 1.71
N TYR A 120 -3.97 5.24 2.43
CA TYR A 120 -3.07 4.73 3.47
C TYR A 120 -1.66 4.37 2.97
N PRO A 121 -1.46 3.76 1.78
CA PRO A 121 -0.14 3.54 1.22
C PRO A 121 0.73 4.80 1.19
N ILE A 122 0.20 5.92 0.65
CA ILE A 122 0.96 7.18 0.58
C ILE A 122 1.30 7.69 1.98
N VAL A 123 0.34 7.67 2.91
CA VAL A 123 0.58 8.12 4.29
C VAL A 123 1.70 7.31 4.93
N TYR A 124 1.66 5.99 4.78
CA TYR A 124 2.68 5.09 5.29
C TYR A 124 4.07 5.37 4.68
N ILE A 125 4.15 5.59 3.36
CA ILE A 125 5.39 5.91 2.66
C ILE A 125 5.98 7.24 3.12
N LEU A 126 5.15 8.27 3.26
CA LEU A 126 5.60 9.59 3.72
C LEU A 126 6.10 9.55 5.17
N LEU A 127 5.41 8.83 6.04
CA LEU A 127 5.86 8.59 7.41
C LEU A 127 7.18 7.83 7.40
N ASP A 128 7.32 6.81 6.55
CA ASP A 128 8.57 6.09 6.39
C ASP A 128 9.73 7.01 5.98
N SER A 129 9.56 7.84 4.94
CA SER A 129 10.57 8.80 4.51
C SER A 129 10.90 9.86 5.56
N TYR A 130 9.93 10.24 6.39
CA TYR A 130 10.13 11.23 7.45
C TYR A 130 10.94 10.67 8.63
N PHE A 131 10.57 9.48 9.11
CA PHE A 131 11.25 8.88 10.26
C PHE A 131 12.58 8.23 9.87
N HIS A 132 12.63 7.53 8.72
CA HIS A 132 13.85 6.94 8.21
C HIS A 132 14.51 7.89 7.22
N LYS A 133 15.70 8.38 7.56
CA LYS A 133 16.61 8.94 6.54
C LYS A 133 17.02 7.80 5.61
N ARG A 134 16.22 7.59 4.57
CA ARG A 134 16.48 6.65 3.48
C ARG A 134 17.60 7.25 2.65
N HIS A 135 18.68 6.50 2.45
CA HIS A 135 19.74 6.93 1.56
C HIS A 135 19.42 6.38 0.17
N ALA A 136 19.19 7.28 -0.79
CA ALA A 136 19.25 6.89 -2.19
C ALA A 136 20.67 6.36 -2.44
N PHE A 137 20.78 5.21 -3.09
CA PHE A 137 22.06 4.53 -3.33
C PHE A 137 23.04 5.46 -4.05
N PHE A 138 23.90 6.17 -3.32
CA PHE A 138 25.23 6.67 -3.68
C PHE A 138 25.97 7.09 -2.40
#